data_AF-A0A497XS07-F1
#
_entry.id   AF-A0A497XS07-F1
#
_cell.length_a   1.000
_cell.length_b   1.000
_cell.length_c   1.000
_cell.angle_alpha   90.00
_cell.angle_beta   90.00
_cell.angle_gamma   90.00
#
_symmetry.space_group_name_H-M   'P 1'
#
loop_
_entity.id
_entity.type
_entity.pdbx_description
1 polymer ?
#
loop_
_entity_poly.entity_id
_entity_poly.type
_entity_poly.pdbx_seq_one_letter_code
_entity_poly.pdbx_strand_id
1 'polypeptide(L)'
;MSGTSKGFTLLEVVIALTIIAVGFTTLIELVSVARSRLAEAEETFRDFLYLDGKIKRNDYQGLEVREEKLPDFPRIIETTYTYRDVFFVRYKVR
;
A
#
# COMPACT_ATOMS: atom_id res chain seq x y z
N MET A 1 6.80 -57.51 25.02
CA MET A 1 6.85 -56.09 24.59
C MET A 1 6.51 -56.04 23.12
N SER A 2 5.24 -55.80 22.78
CA SER A 2 4.78 -55.77 21.38
C SER A 2 4.83 -54.32 20.89
N GLY A 3 5.98 -53.91 20.35
CA GLY A 3 6.12 -52.65 19.65
C GLY A 3 5.62 -52.82 18.22
N THR A 4 4.37 -52.45 17.95
CA THR A 4 3.87 -52.36 16.59
C THR A 4 4.50 -51.15 15.91
N SER A 5 5.62 -51.35 15.23
CA SER A 5 6.17 -50.36 14.30
C SER A 5 5.26 -50.30 13.07
N LYS A 6 4.17 -49.53 13.14
CA LYS A 6 3.36 -49.21 11.96
C LYS A 6 4.22 -48.35 11.04
N GLY A 7 4.77 -48.93 9.98
CA GLY A 7 5.55 -48.18 8.99
C GLY A 7 4.68 -47.15 8.28
N PHE A 8 5.29 -46.02 7.90
CA PHE A 8 4.66 -45.00 7.06
C PHE A 8 4.27 -45.61 5.71
N THR A 9 3.05 -45.36 5.23
CA THR A 9 2.68 -45.75 3.87
C THR A 9 3.24 -44.75 2.88
N LEU A 10 3.61 -45.21 1.67
CA LEU A 10 4.03 -44.31 0.58
C LEU A 10 2.97 -43.22 0.31
N LEU A 11 1.69 -43.59 0.43
CA LEU A 11 0.56 -42.69 0.27
C LEU A 11 0.58 -41.55 1.30
N GLU A 12 0.89 -41.85 2.56
CA GLU A 12 0.99 -40.87 3.63
C GLU A 12 2.09 -39.84 3.38
N VAL A 13 3.23 -40.27 2.84
CA VAL A 13 4.32 -39.37 2.42
C VAL A 13 3.87 -38.46 1.28
N VAL A 14 3.18 -39.00 0.28
CA VAL A 14 2.68 -38.21 -0.87
C VAL A 14 1.64 -37.17 -0.42
N ILE A 15 0.73 -37.55 0.48
CA ILE A 15 -0.26 -36.62 1.04
C ILE A 15 0.43 -35.53 1.84
N ALA A 16 1.38 -35.89 2.71
CA ALA A 16 2.14 -34.93 3.50
C ALA A 16 2.89 -33.92 2.61
N LEU A 17 3.56 -34.40 1.55
CA LEU A 17 4.24 -33.53 0.58
C LEU A 17 3.28 -32.60 -0.15
N THR A 18 2.08 -33.09 -0.49
CA THR A 18 1.05 -32.27 -1.16
C THR A 18 0.56 -31.16 -0.24
N ILE A 19 0.29 -31.47 1.03
CA ILE A 19 -0.12 -30.46 2.03
C ILE A 19 0.99 -29.43 2.21
N ILE A 20 2.24 -29.87 2.32
CA ILE A 20 3.41 -28.98 2.44
C ILE A 20 3.52 -28.08 1.21
N ALA A 21 3.40 -28.63 0.00
CA ALA A 21 3.50 -27.87 -1.24
C ALA A 21 2.42 -26.78 -1.30
N VAL A 22 1.15 -27.11 -1.04
CA VAL A 22 0.05 -26.15 -1.01
C VAL A 22 0.31 -25.08 0.06
N GLY A 23 0.75 -25.49 1.26
CA GLY A 23 1.11 -24.57 2.34
C GLY A 23 2.17 -23.55 1.88
N PHE A 24 3.28 -24.01 1.30
CA PHE A 24 4.33 -23.12 0.81
C PHE A 24 3.86 -22.20 -0.32
N THR A 25 3.04 -22.69 -1.26
CA THR A 25 2.48 -21.85 -2.32
C THR A 25 1.69 -20.67 -1.75
N THR A 26 0.79 -20.93 -0.80
CA THR A 26 0.01 -19.86 -0.16
C THR A 26 0.88 -18.88 0.64
N LEU A 27 1.91 -19.36 1.33
CA LEU A 27 2.86 -18.51 2.06
C LEU A 27 3.65 -17.61 1.12
N ILE A 28 4.15 -18.14 0.01
CA ILE A 28 4.91 -17.38 -0.99
C ILE A 28 4.04 -16.30 -1.63
N GLU A 29 2.79 -16.64 -1.97
CA GLU A 29 1.83 -15.69 -2.54
C GLU A 29 1.54 -14.54 -1.56
N LEU A 30 1.25 -14.85 -0.30
CA LEU A 30 1.02 -13.85 0.74
C LEU A 30 2.22 -12.92 0.93
N VAL A 31 3.44 -13.48 0.97
CA VAL A 31 4.67 -12.68 1.10
C VAL A 31 4.88 -11.80 -0.13
N SER A 32 4.59 -12.30 -1.33
CA SER A 32 4.70 -11.54 -2.58
C SER A 32 3.75 -10.35 -2.58
N VAL A 33 2.47 -10.58 -2.26
CA VAL A 33 1.46 -9.52 -2.18
C VAL A 33 1.81 -8.49 -1.11
N ALA A 34 2.23 -8.95 0.07
CA ALA A 34 2.63 -8.05 1.17
C ALA A 34 3.82 -7.16 0.76
N ARG A 35 4.81 -7.72 0.06
CA ARG A 35 5.96 -6.95 -0.46
C ARG A 35 5.54 -5.90 -1.49
N SER A 36 4.66 -6.24 -2.43
CA SER A 36 4.16 -5.28 -3.43
C SER A 36 3.46 -4.11 -2.75
N ARG A 37 2.54 -4.42 -1.83
CA ARG A 37 1.80 -3.39 -1.09
C ARG A 37 2.69 -2.51 -0.23
N LEU A 38 3.72 -3.10 0.38
CA LEU A 38 4.70 -2.33 1.14
C LEU A 38 5.48 -1.36 0.23
N ALA A 39 5.92 -1.82 -0.94
CA ALA A 39 6.62 -0.97 -1.90
C ALA A 39 5.73 0.19 -2.39
N GLU A 40 4.46 -0.08 -2.71
CA GLU A 40 3.47 0.94 -3.08
C GLU A 40 3.24 1.96 -1.95
N ALA A 41 3.12 1.49 -0.70
CA ALA A 41 2.95 2.36 0.46
C ALA A 41 4.20 3.22 0.72
N GLU A 42 5.39 2.66 0.55
CA GLU A 42 6.65 3.41 0.66
C GLU A 42 6.77 4.49 -0.42
N GLU A 43 6.39 4.20 -1.67
CA GLU A 43 6.36 5.19 -2.74
C GLU A 43 5.35 6.31 -2.44
N THR A 44 4.12 5.94 -2.07
CA THR A 44 3.07 6.90 -1.68
C THR A 44 3.53 7.79 -0.54
N PHE A 45 4.21 7.22 0.47
CA PHE A 45 4.74 7.99 1.60
C PHE A 45 5.87 8.93 1.19
N ARG A 46 6.76 8.52 0.28
CA ARG A 46 7.80 9.41 -0.26
C ARG A 46 7.19 10.57 -1.05
N ASP A 47 6.18 10.29 -1.87
CA ASP A 47 5.47 11.30 -2.65
C ASP A 47 4.73 12.29 -1.74
N PHE A 48 4.12 11.79 -0.65
CA PHE A 48 3.55 12.61 0.42
C PHE A 48 4.58 13.53 1.06
N LEU A 49 5.75 13.01 1.46
CA LEU A 49 6.81 13.81 2.08
C LEU A 49 7.36 14.87 1.11
N TYR A 50 7.48 14.52 -0.16
CA TYR A 50 7.89 15.46 -1.20
C TYR A 50 6.91 16.62 -1.32
N LEU A 51 5.62 16.29 -1.44
CA LEU A 51 4.53 17.25 -1.57
C LEU A 51 4.40 18.14 -0.31
N ASP A 52 4.40 17.56 0.88
CA ASP A 52 4.38 18.29 2.16
C ASP A 52 5.58 19.25 2.26
N GLY A 53 6.78 18.78 1.91
CA GLY A 53 7.98 19.60 1.91
C GLY A 53 7.89 20.78 0.94
N LYS A 54 7.37 20.57 -0.27
CA LYS A 54 7.14 21.61 -1.28
C LYS A 54 6.14 22.66 -0.81
N ILE A 55 5.00 22.21 -0.28
CA ILE A 55 3.95 23.09 0.27
C ILE A 55 4.48 23.92 1.45
N LYS A 56 5.22 23.31 2.38
CA LYS A 56 5.82 24.02 3.53
C LYS A 56 6.83 25.09 3.12
N ARG A 57 7.55 24.86 2.02
CA ARG A 57 8.51 25.83 1.45
C ARG A 57 7.86 26.86 0.53
N ASN A 58 6.54 26.80 0.30
CA ASN A 58 5.84 27.58 -0.72
C ASN A 58 6.44 27.43 -2.13
N ASP A 59 7.07 26.30 -2.41
CA ASP A 59 7.62 25.97 -3.73
C ASP A 59 6.63 25.07 -4.45
N TYR A 60 5.90 25.64 -5.42
CA TYR A 60 4.89 24.92 -6.17
C TYR A 60 5.39 24.45 -7.55
N GLN A 61 6.68 24.57 -7.85
CA GLN A 61 7.22 24.08 -9.11
C GLN A 61 7.14 22.56 -9.18
N GLY A 62 6.56 22.07 -10.27
CA GLY A 62 6.35 20.64 -10.52
C GLY A 62 5.11 20.05 -9.83
N LEU A 63 4.29 20.88 -9.17
CA LEU A 63 2.99 20.48 -8.63
C LEU A 63 1.86 20.88 -9.56
N GLU A 64 0.82 20.07 -9.64
CA GLU A 64 -0.45 20.50 -10.22
C GLU A 64 -1.25 21.22 -9.12
N VAL A 65 -1.58 22.49 -9.35
CA VAL A 65 -2.32 23.31 -8.39
C VAL A 65 -3.65 23.73 -9.00
N ARG A 66 -4.75 23.37 -8.34
CA ARG A 66 -6.11 23.77 -8.72
C ARG A 66 -6.70 24.64 -7.64
N GLU A 67 -7.26 25.79 -8.03
CA GLU A 67 -7.96 26.70 -7.12
C GLU A 67 -9.44 26.78 -7.53
N GLU A 68 -10.33 26.44 -6.60
CA GLU A 68 -11.76 26.45 -6.82
C GLU A 68 -12.46 27.23 -5.71
N LYS A 69 -13.57 27.91 -6.05
CA LYS A 69 -14.46 28.52 -5.06
C LYS A 69 -15.51 27.51 -4.68
N LEU A 70 -15.72 27.33 -3.38
CA LEU A 70 -16.78 26.43 -2.92
C LEU A 70 -18.16 27.02 -3.25
N PRO A 71 -19.06 26.27 -3.91
CA PRO A 71 -20.38 26.77 -4.31
C PRO A 71 -21.18 27.36 -3.15
N ASP A 72 -21.17 26.68 -2.00
CA ASP A 72 -21.93 27.08 -0.81
C ASP A 72 -21.19 28.11 0.06
N PHE A 73 -19.89 28.32 -0.18
CA PHE A 73 -19.03 29.19 0.62
C PHE A 73 -18.16 30.06 -0.28
N PRO A 74 -18.70 31.11 -0.92
CA PRO A 74 -17.99 31.92 -1.91
C PRO A 74 -16.79 32.70 -1.33
N ARG A 75 -16.71 32.83 0.00
CA ARG A 75 -15.57 33.41 0.71
C ARG A 75 -14.43 32.42 0.96
N ILE A 76 -14.65 31.12 0.73
CA ILE A 76 -13.64 30.08 0.91
C ILE A 76 -13.08 29.70 -0.46
N ILE A 77 -11.76 29.75 -0.58
CA ILE A 77 -11.01 29.21 -1.71
C ILE A 77 -10.43 27.87 -1.29
N GLU A 78 -10.72 26.85 -2.06
CA GLU A 78 -10.08 25.54 -1.98
C GLU A 78 -8.88 25.53 -2.92
N THR A 79 -7.70 25.23 -2.39
CA THR A 79 -6.49 25.00 -3.19
C THR A 79 -6.07 23.55 -3.04
N THR A 80 -6.08 22.82 -4.14
CA THR A 80 -5.64 21.43 -4.21
C THR A 80 -4.26 21.36 -4.85
N TYR A 81 -3.30 20.85 -4.10
CA TYR A 81 -1.93 20.62 -4.52
C TYR A 81 -1.74 19.13 -4.79
N THR A 82 -1.36 18.77 -6.01
CA THR A 82 -1.23 17.37 -6.43
C THR A 82 0.18 17.09 -6.93
N TYR A 83 0.72 15.94 -6.53
CA TYR A 83 1.92 15.35 -7.08
C TYR A 83 1.70 13.86 -7.25
N ARG A 84 1.72 13.40 -8.51
CA ARG A 84 1.35 12.02 -8.88
C ARG A 84 -0.01 11.66 -8.27
N ASP A 85 -0.09 10.59 -7.48
CA ASP A 85 -1.34 10.07 -6.90
C ASP A 85 -1.66 10.66 -5.51
N VAL A 86 -0.86 11.60 -5.01
CA VAL A 86 -1.03 12.23 -3.69
C VAL A 86 -1.47 13.68 -3.84
N PHE A 87 -2.44 14.09 -3.01
CA PHE A 87 -2.94 15.46 -2.98
C PHE A 87 -3.11 16.00 -1.56
N PHE A 88 -2.98 17.33 -1.43
CA PHE A 88 -3.38 18.10 -0.25
C PHE A 88 -4.40 19.14 -0.63
N VAL A 89 -5.43 19.28 0.20
CA VAL A 89 -6.44 20.32 0.08
C VAL A 89 -6.24 21.34 1.18
N ARG A 90 -6.18 22.63 0.81
CA ARG A 90 -6.08 23.75 1.75
C ARG A 90 -7.24 24.72 1.51
N TYR A 91 -7.99 24.99 2.57
CA TYR A 91 -9.06 26.00 2.56
C TYR A 91 -8.53 27.31 3.10
N LYS A 92 -8.80 28.42 2.40
CA LYS A 92 -8.48 29.78 2.84
C LYS A 92 -9.71 30.67 2.74
N VAL A 93 -9.96 31.47 3.77
CA VAL A 93 -10.97 32.53 3.73
C VAL A 93 -10.36 33.75 3.08
N ARG A 94 -11.04 34.33 2.09
CA ARG A 94 -10.66 35.55 1.39
C ARG A 94 -11.65 36.68 1.63
#